data_AF-A0A4R9AZ07-F1
#
_entry.id   AF-A0A4R9AZ07-F1
#
_cell.length_a   1.000
_cell.length_b   1.000
_cell.length_c   1.000
_cell.angle_alpha   90.00
_cell.angle_beta   90.00
_cell.angle_gamma   90.00
#
_symmetry.space_group_name_H-M   'P 1'
#
loop_
_entity.id
_entity.type
_entity.pdbx_description
1 polymer ?
#
loop_
_entity_poly.entity_id
_entity_poly.type
_entity_poly.pdbx_seq_one_letter_code
_entity_poly.pdbx_strand_id
1 'polypeptide(L)'
;MVPNKKQDRATREARSRVRAYQARRAVHERQEKRRVRDNVLAGAGVTVVIVLAIVAQIFFFNGGPGTPAPSASAAATPAATPAATPTAAAGANTG
;
A
#
# COMPACT_ATOMS: atom_id res chain seq x y z
N MET A 1 22.95 12.30 -63.52
CA MET A 1 22.24 11.15 -62.94
C MET A 1 20.77 11.27 -63.34
N VAL A 2 20.25 10.34 -64.15
CA VAL A 2 18.86 10.39 -64.61
C VAL A 2 17.94 9.92 -63.47
N PRO A 3 16.92 10.69 -63.08
CA PRO A 3 16.00 10.28 -62.03
C PRO A 3 15.20 9.05 -62.48
N ASN A 4 15.38 7.95 -61.76
CA ASN A 4 14.71 6.69 -62.04
C ASN A 4 13.24 6.78 -61.59
N LYS A 5 12.34 7.14 -62.51
CA LYS A 5 10.89 7.26 -62.29
C LYS A 5 10.24 6.04 -61.61
N LYS A 6 10.82 4.84 -61.76
CA LYS A 6 10.33 3.64 -61.06
C LYS A 6 10.61 3.70 -59.55
N GLN A 7 11.74 4.28 -59.17
CA GLN A 7 12.16 4.48 -57.78
C GLN A 7 11.31 5.57 -57.08
N ASP A 8 10.92 6.61 -57.82
CA ASP A 8 9.98 7.63 -57.31
C ASP A 8 8.56 7.10 -57.08
N ARG A 9 8.08 6.19 -57.94
CA ARG A 9 6.81 5.49 -57.69
C ARG A 9 6.90 4.53 -56.51
N ALA A 10 7.96 3.73 -56.45
CA ALA A 10 8.18 2.79 -55.35
C ALA A 10 8.29 3.50 -53.99
N THR A 11 8.96 4.66 -53.93
CA THR A 11 9.06 5.47 -52.70
C THR A 11 7.72 6.11 -52.30
N ARG A 12 6.88 6.51 -53.26
CA ARG A 12 5.51 6.96 -52.98
C ARG A 12 4.62 5.84 -52.46
N GLU A 13 4.70 4.66 -53.06
CA GLU A 13 3.94 3.47 -52.62
C GLU A 13 4.41 2.93 -51.27
N ALA A 14 5.70 3.01 -50.96
CA ALA A 14 6.21 2.68 -49.63
C ALA A 14 5.68 3.64 -48.56
N ARG A 15 5.65 4.95 -48.85
CA ARG A 15 5.11 5.96 -47.91
C ARG A 15 3.62 5.80 -47.67
N SER A 16 2.83 5.41 -48.68
CA SER A 16 1.39 5.17 -48.51
C SER A 16 1.13 3.95 -47.62
N ARG A 17 1.91 2.87 -47.77
CA ARG A 17 1.83 1.69 -46.90
C ARG A 17 2.23 2.03 -45.46
N VAL A 18 3.32 2.77 -45.24
CA VAL A 18 3.74 3.17 -43.88
C VAL A 18 2.68 4.02 -43.19
N ARG A 19 2.03 4.96 -43.89
CA ARG A 19 0.93 5.76 -43.32
C ARG A 19 -0.27 4.90 -42.94
N ALA A 20 -0.63 3.90 -43.76
CA ALA A 20 -1.74 3.00 -43.45
C ALA A 20 -1.44 2.13 -42.20
N TYR A 21 -0.21 1.66 -42.05
CA TYR A 21 0.21 0.90 -40.85
C TYR A 21 0.30 1.77 -39.60
N GLN A 22 0.82 3.00 -39.72
CA GLN A 22 0.89 3.94 -38.59
C GLN A 22 -0.50 4.40 -38.14
N ALA A 23 -1.44 4.59 -39.07
CA ALA A 23 -2.82 4.93 -38.72
C ALA A 23 -3.47 3.85 -37.85
N ARG A 24 -3.30 2.56 -38.20
CA ARG A 24 -3.84 1.44 -37.42
C ARG A 24 -3.17 1.28 -36.05
N ARG A 25 -1.88 1.60 -35.94
CA ARG A 25 -1.17 1.56 -34.65
C ARG A 25 -1.60 2.71 -33.74
N ALA A 26 -1.82 3.89 -34.31
CA ALA A 26 -2.22 5.09 -33.57
C ALA A 26 -3.60 4.96 -32.89
N VAL A 27 -4.56 4.25 -33.49
CA VAL A 27 -5.87 4.03 -32.83
C VAL A 27 -5.78 3.08 -31.64
N HIS A 28 -4.97 2.01 -31.72
CA HIS A 28 -4.75 1.11 -30.59
C HIS A 28 -4.03 1.81 -29.43
N GLU A 29 -2.93 2.50 -29.71
CA GLU A 29 -2.16 3.21 -28.66
C GLU A 29 -2.96 4.35 -28.01
N ARG A 30 -3.82 5.04 -28.77
CA ARG A 30 -4.69 6.08 -28.19
C ARG A 30 -5.77 5.51 -27.26
N GLN A 31 -6.27 4.31 -27.52
CA GLN A 31 -7.29 3.68 -26.66
C GLN A 31 -6.67 3.20 -25.34
N GLU A 32 -5.49 2.57 -25.39
CA GLU A 32 -4.77 2.15 -24.18
C GLU A 32 -4.36 3.34 -23.31
N LYS A 33 -3.80 4.40 -23.91
CA LYS A 33 -3.38 5.60 -23.15
C LYS A 33 -4.52 6.28 -22.40
N ARG A 34 -5.76 6.23 -22.91
CA ARG A 34 -6.91 6.80 -22.18
C ARG A 34 -7.23 6.01 -20.92
N ARG A 35 -7.37 4.69 -21.07
CA ARG A 35 -7.68 3.80 -19.93
C ARG A 35 -6.60 3.83 -18.85
N VAL A 36 -5.33 3.85 -19.23
CA VAL A 36 -4.22 3.95 -18.27
C VAL A 36 -4.27 5.29 -17.54
N ARG A 37 -4.49 6.40 -18.25
CA ARG A 37 -4.57 7.72 -17.62
C ARG A 37 -5.76 7.81 -16.67
N ASP A 38 -6.93 7.30 -17.07
CA ASP A 38 -8.13 7.34 -16.24
C ASP A 38 -7.99 6.43 -15.01
N ASN A 39 -7.42 5.23 -15.15
CA ASN A 39 -7.15 4.33 -14.02
C ASN A 39 -6.08 4.88 -13.07
N VAL A 40 -5.03 5.53 -13.60
CA VAL A 40 -4.01 6.19 -12.78
C VAL A 40 -4.61 7.38 -12.03
N LEU A 41 -5.46 8.17 -12.69
CA LEU A 41 -6.12 9.31 -12.05
C LEU A 41 -7.11 8.86 -10.97
N ALA A 42 -7.86 7.78 -11.24
CA ALA A 42 -8.74 7.15 -10.27
C ALA A 42 -7.95 6.59 -9.08
N GLY A 43 -6.87 5.86 -9.34
CA GLY A 43 -5.98 5.34 -8.30
C GLY A 43 -5.37 6.45 -7.45
N ALA A 44 -4.84 7.49 -8.09
CA ALA A 44 -4.29 8.66 -7.40
C ALA A 44 -5.35 9.36 -6.53
N GLY A 45 -6.58 9.52 -7.03
CA GLY A 45 -7.69 10.07 -6.26
C GLY A 45 -7.99 9.27 -4.99
N VAL A 46 -8.08 7.94 -5.12
CA VAL A 46 -8.27 7.05 -3.95
C VAL A 46 -7.10 7.16 -2.98
N THR A 47 -5.86 7.17 -3.47
CA THR A 47 -4.66 7.32 -2.62
C THR A 47 -4.69 8.64 -1.84
N VAL A 48 -5.06 9.76 -2.49
CA VAL A 48 -5.16 11.07 -1.81
C VAL A 48 -6.20 11.02 -0.69
N VAL A 49 -7.37 10.43 -0.92
CA VAL A 49 -8.42 10.30 0.10
C VAL A 49 -7.94 9.47 1.30
N ILE A 50 -7.25 8.35 1.05
CA ILE A 50 -6.68 7.50 2.11
C ILE A 50 -5.66 8.28 2.94
N VAL A 51 -4.74 9.00 2.29
CA VAL A 51 -3.73 9.82 2.98
C VAL A 51 -4.40 10.88 3.86
N LEU A 52 -5.41 11.57 3.34
CA LEU A 52 -6.17 12.57 4.12
C LEU A 52 -6.87 11.95 5.32
N ALA A 53 -7.47 10.77 5.17
CA ALA A 53 -8.11 10.06 6.28
C ALA A 53 -7.12 9.68 7.37
N ILE A 54 -5.93 9.18 7.01
CA ILE A 54 -4.87 8.83 7.97
C ILE A 54 -4.39 10.08 8.70
N VAL A 55 -4.14 11.19 7.98
CA VAL A 55 -3.74 12.46 8.59
C VAL A 55 -4.82 12.94 9.56
N ALA A 56 -6.09 12.90 9.15
CA ALA A 56 -7.21 13.27 10.01
C ALA A 56 -7.28 12.39 11.28
N GLN A 57 -7.09 11.08 11.16
CA GLN A 57 -7.03 10.18 12.32
C GLN A 57 -5.88 10.54 13.26
N ILE A 58 -4.68 10.78 12.73
CA ILE A 58 -3.51 11.17 13.54
C ILE A 58 -3.82 12.45 14.32
N PHE A 59 -4.35 13.47 13.66
CA PHE A 59 -4.72 14.73 14.31
C PHE A 59 -5.85 14.56 15.34
N PHE A 60 -6.87 13.76 15.01
CA PHE A 60 -8.04 13.57 15.87
C PHE A 60 -7.73 12.76 17.13
N PHE A 61 -6.89 11.72 17.04
CA PHE A 61 -6.60 10.81 18.15
C PHE A 61 -5.35 11.16 18.95
N ASN A 62 -4.31 11.78 18.35
CA ASN A 62 -3.08 12.12 19.07
C ASN A 62 -3.07 13.51 19.71
N GLY A 63 -3.95 14.42 19.28
CA GLY A 63 -4.02 15.77 19.87
C GLY A 63 -5.41 16.41 19.84
N GLY A 64 -6.43 15.65 19.46
CA GLY A 64 -7.81 16.10 19.28
C GLY A 64 -8.77 15.47 20.29
N PRO A 65 -10.08 15.81 20.22
CA PRO A 65 -11.09 15.38 21.18
C PRO A 65 -11.35 13.86 21.20
N GLY A 66 -10.75 13.09 20.28
CA GLY A 66 -10.80 11.63 20.25
C GLY A 66 -9.73 10.94 21.10
N THR A 67 -8.82 11.68 21.73
CA THR A 67 -7.79 11.07 22.59
C THR A 67 -8.47 10.31 23.75
N PRO A 68 -8.26 8.99 23.87
CA PRO A 68 -8.86 8.22 24.95
C PRO A 68 -8.32 8.70 26.30
N ALA A 69 -9.22 8.86 27.28
CA ALA A 69 -8.81 9.22 28.63
C ALA A 69 -7.85 8.15 29.18
N PRO A 70 -6.77 8.54 29.88
CA PRO A 70 -5.85 7.58 30.48
C PRO A 70 -6.62 6.72 31.48
N SER A 71 -6.68 5.40 31.23
CA SER A 71 -7.24 4.44 32.18
C SER A 71 -6.17 4.00 33.16
N ALA A 72 -6.55 3.84 34.43
CA ALA A 72 -5.65 3.29 35.44
C ALA A 72 -5.30 1.84 35.06
N SER A 73 -4.00 1.56 34.92
CA SER A 73 -3.52 0.19 34.77
C SER A 73 -3.70 -0.56 36.10
N ALA A 74 -4.20 -1.79 36.06
CA ALA A 74 -4.37 -2.60 37.26
C ALA A 74 -3.00 -2.85 37.93
N ALA A 75 -2.87 -2.44 39.19
CA ALA A 75 -1.67 -2.72 39.97
C ALA A 75 -1.54 -4.24 40.19
N ALA A 76 -0.33 -4.78 40.04
CA ALA A 76 -0.06 -6.18 40.33
C ALA A 76 -0.31 -6.47 41.81
N THR A 77 -1.19 -7.42 42.10
CA THR A 77 -1.43 -7.89 43.47
C THR A 77 -0.19 -8.67 43.95
N PRO A 78 0.40 -8.33 45.11
CA PRO A 78 1.52 -9.11 45.64
C PRO A 78 1.07 -10.55 45.92
N ALA A 79 1.85 -11.52 45.42
CA ALA A 79 1.61 -12.93 45.68
C ALA A 79 1.94 -13.26 47.14
N ALA A 80 1.05 -14.01 47.80
CA ALA A 80 1.28 -14.46 49.17
C ALA A 80 2.50 -15.40 49.22
N THR A 81 3.44 -15.11 50.12
CA THR A 81 4.57 -16.00 50.40
C THR A 81 4.05 -17.28 51.07
N PRO A 82 4.36 -18.48 50.54
CA PRO A 82 3.94 -19.72 51.17
C PRO A 82 4.58 -19.85 52.56
N ALA A 83 3.76 -20.16 53.56
CA ALA A 83 4.23 -20.41 54.92
C ALA A 83 5.10 -21.67 54.95
N ALA A 84 6.22 -21.61 55.67
CA ALA A 84 7.09 -22.77 55.86
C ALA A 84 6.32 -23.88 56.62
N THR A 85 6.22 -25.05 56.01
CA THR A 85 5.68 -26.26 56.65
C THR A 85 6.56 -26.62 57.85
N PRO A 86 6.02 -26.76 59.07
CA PRO A 86 6.83 -27.18 60.20
C PRO A 86 7.34 -28.61 59.95
N THR A 87 8.66 -28.76 59.86
CA THR A 87 9.33 -30.07 59.88
C THR A 87 9.09 -30.70 61.25
N ALA A 88 8.42 -31.86 61.27
CA ALA A 88 8.20 -32.62 62.50
C ALA A 88 9.55 -32.98 63.12
N ALA A 89 9.74 -32.62 64.39
CA ALA A 89 10.93 -32.96 65.15
C ALA A 89 11.04 -34.49 65.28
N ALA A 90 12.14 -35.05 64.77
CA ALA A 90 12.46 -36.44 64.90
C ALA A 90 12.72 -36.79 66.38
N GLY A 91 11.98 -37.80 66.86
CA GLY A 91 12.38 -38.72 67.93
C GLY A 91 12.79 -38.12 69.29
N ALA A 92 11.82 -37.99 70.21
CA ALA A 92 12.12 -37.97 71.63
C ALA A 92 11.82 -39.37 72.21
N ASN A 93 12.87 -40.16 72.44
CA ASN A 93 12.79 -41.40 73.23
C ASN A 93 12.68 -41.02 74.70
N THR A 94 11.58 -41.40 75.36
CA THR A 94 11.44 -41.34 76.82
C THR A 94 12.04 -42.60 77.42
N GLY A 95 13.06 -42.41 78.28
CA GLY A 95 13.77 -43.48 79.00
C GLY A 95 12.97 -44.13 80.11
#